data_AF-B8GM22-F1
#
_entry.id   AF-B8GM22-F1
#
_cell.length_a   1.000
_cell.length_b   1.000
_cell.length_c   1.000
_cell.angle_alpha   90.00
_cell.angle_beta   90.00
_cell.angle_gamma   90.00
#
_symmetry.space_group_name_H-M   'P 1'
#
loop_
_entity.id
_entity.type
_entity.pdbx_description
1 polymer ?
#
loop_
_entity_poly.entity_id
_entity_poly.type
_entity_poly.pdbx_seq_one_letter_code
_entity_poly.pdbx_strand_id
1 'polypeptide(L)' 'MSTDDDYRPPLADYFDSLEQRYGEGFNFEKLSDEELTELERLGRDAVERDPKVSAVEKQNLGMLLRLVNLVREKRAR' A
#
# COMPACT_ATOMS: atom_id res chain seq x y z
N MET A 1 -30.27 5.01 4.23
CA MET A 1 -29.01 5.34 4.94
C MET A 1 -27.97 4.42 4.36
N SER A 2 -27.16 4.93 3.45
CA SER A 2 -26.16 4.10 2.75
C SER A 2 -24.95 4.95 2.40
N THR A 3 -23.77 4.31 2.50
CA THR A 3 -22.57 4.42 1.64
C THR A 3 -21.28 5.07 2.15
N ASP A 4 -21.03 5.23 3.46
CA ASP A 4 -19.66 5.59 3.92
C ASP A 4 -18.94 4.52 4.77
N ASP A 5 -19.64 3.57 5.39
CA ASP A 5 -18.97 2.52 6.21
C ASP A 5 -18.23 1.45 5.38
N ASP A 6 -18.51 1.33 4.07
CA ASP A 6 -17.87 0.34 3.19
C ASP A 6 -16.71 0.94 2.36
N TYR A 7 -16.21 2.13 2.71
CA TYR A 7 -15.12 2.72 1.93
C TYR A 7 -13.83 1.91 2.06
N ARG A 8 -13.40 1.30 0.95
CA ARG A 8 -12.09 0.67 0.82
C ARG A 8 -11.27 1.45 -0.22
N PRO A 9 -10.10 2.01 0.16
CA PRO A 9 -9.22 2.62 -0.82
C PRO A 9 -8.66 1.54 -1.76
N PRO A 10 -8.34 1.85 -3.02
CA PRO A 10 -7.76 0.88 -3.95
C PRO A 10 -6.50 0.17 -3.43
N LEU A 11 -5.75 0.83 -2.54
CA LEU A 11 -4.62 0.23 -1.84
C LEU A 11 -5.01 -1.00 -1.02
N ALA A 12 -6.18 -0.99 -0.37
CA ALA A 12 -6.65 -2.10 0.45
C ALA A 12 -6.95 -3.34 -0.41
N ASP A 13 -7.61 -3.16 -1.55
CA ASP A 13 -7.87 -4.25 -2.50
C ASP A 13 -6.55 -4.82 -3.06
N TYR A 14 -5.56 -3.95 -3.27
CA TYR A 14 -4.25 -4.39 -3.71
C TYR A 14 -3.52 -5.22 -2.63
N PHE A 15 -3.60 -4.81 -1.36
CA PHE A 15 -3.09 -5.62 -0.24
C PHE A 15 -3.76 -6.99 -0.17
N ASP A 16 -5.09 -7.07 -0.28
CA ASP A 16 -5.80 -8.35 -0.31
C ASP A 16 -5.28 -9.25 -1.46
N SER A 17 -4.98 -8.66 -2.63
CA SER A 17 -4.43 -9.41 -3.77
C SER A 17 -3.01 -9.95 -3.50
N LEU A 18 -2.19 -9.19 -2.77
CA LEU A 18 -0.85 -9.60 -2.36
C LEU A 18 -0.92 -10.68 -1.28
N GLU A 19 -1.82 -10.55 -0.30
CA GLU A 19 -2.06 -11.57 0.71
C GLU A 19 -2.58 -12.87 0.09
N GLN A 20 -3.46 -12.81 -0.91
CA GLN A 20 -3.89 -14.01 -1.63
C GLN A 20 -2.74 -14.69 -2.39
N ARG A 21 -1.80 -13.90 -2.92
CA ARG A 21 -0.66 -14.40 -3.70
C ARG A 21 0.45 -14.99 -2.84
N TYR A 22 0.80 -14.30 -1.75
CA TYR A 22 1.94 -14.62 -0.89
C TYR A 22 1.54 -15.32 0.41
N GLY A 23 0.26 -15.29 0.78
CA GLY A 23 -0.29 -15.90 1.98
C GLY A 23 0.39 -15.42 3.26
N GLU A 24 0.56 -16.34 4.21
CA GLU A 24 1.31 -16.13 5.46
C GLU A 24 2.77 -15.72 5.22
N GLY A 25 3.28 -15.85 4.00
CA GLY A 25 4.63 -15.49 3.61
C GLY A 25 4.79 -14.06 3.11
N PHE A 26 3.75 -13.21 3.15
CA PHE A 26 3.82 -11.81 2.68
C PHE A 26 4.99 -11.05 3.34
N ASN A 27 5.86 -10.51 2.49
CA ASN A 27 6.99 -9.67 2.88
C ASN A 27 7.34 -8.77 1.69
N PHE A 28 7.58 -7.48 1.95
CA PHE A 28 8.02 -6.51 0.95
C PHE A 28 9.26 -6.97 0.17
N GLU A 29 10.17 -7.73 0.80
CA GLU A 29 11.36 -8.25 0.10
C GLU A 29 11.05 -9.30 -0.97
N LYS A 30 9.85 -9.92 -0.95
CA LYS A 30 9.41 -10.93 -1.92
C LYS A 30 8.60 -10.35 -3.07
N LEU A 31 8.17 -9.10 -2.96
CA LEU A 31 7.40 -8.42 -4.00
C LEU A 31 8.27 -8.19 -5.24
N SER A 32 7.71 -8.27 -6.44
CA SER A 32 8.40 -7.83 -7.65
C SER A 32 8.60 -6.31 -7.66
N ASP A 33 9.45 -5.81 -8.55
CA ASP A 33 9.63 -4.35 -8.69
C ASP A 33 8.36 -3.65 -9.20
N GLU A 34 7.57 -4.35 -10.03
CA GLU A 34 6.25 -3.87 -10.48
C GLU A 34 5.28 -3.77 -9.31
N GLU A 35 5.26 -4.78 -8.43
CA GLU A 35 4.38 -4.79 -7.26
C GLU A 35 4.77 -3.71 -6.24
N LEU A 36 6.07 -3.52 -6.00
CA LEU A 36 6.55 -2.41 -5.17
C LEU A 36 6.18 -1.05 -5.77
N THR A 37 6.27 -0.91 -7.08
CA THR A 37 5.92 0.34 -7.78
C THR A 37 4.42 0.62 -7.68
N GLU A 38 3.57 -0.39 -7.85
CA GLU A 38 2.12 -0.23 -7.74
C GLU A 38 1.70 0.05 -6.29
N LEU A 39 2.32 -0.62 -5.32
CA LEU A 39 2.09 -0.37 -3.90
C LEU A 39 2.47 1.06 -3.51
N GLU A 40 3.59 1.57 -4.02
CA GLU A 40 3.99 2.97 -3.82
C GLU A 40 3.00 3.94 -4.45
N ARG A 41 2.59 3.69 -5.70
CA ARG A 41 1.63 4.54 -6.43
C ARG A 41 0.30 4.65 -5.68
N LEU A 42 -0.29 3.52 -5.31
CA LEU A 42 -1.56 3.45 -4.58
C LEU A 42 -1.44 4.06 -3.18
N GLY A 43 -0.32 3.84 -2.48
CA GLY A 43 -0.05 4.45 -1.19
C GLY A 43 0.04 5.97 -1.25
N ARG A 44 0.69 6.52 -2.29
CA ARG A 44 0.76 7.98 -2.50
C ARG A 44 -0.60 8.56 -2.84
N ASP A 45 -1.37 7.92 -3.73
CA ASP A 45 -2.73 8.37 -4.05
C ASP A 45 -3.61 8.42 -2.80
N ALA A 46 -3.55 7.40 -1.94
CA ALA A 46 -4.28 7.34 -0.67
C ALA A 46 -3.85 8.45 0.32
N VAL A 47 -2.57 8.78 0.38
CA VAL A 47 -2.08 9.85 1.27
C VAL A 47 -2.44 11.24 0.74
N GLU A 48 -2.16 11.49 -0.54
CA GLU A 48 -2.16 12.84 -1.11
C GLU A 48 -3.53 13.26 -1.65
N ARG A 49 -4.34 12.31 -2.14
CA ARG A 49 -5.51 12.62 -2.97
C ARG A 49 -6.82 12.09 -2.41
N ASP A 50 -6.77 11.12 -1.52
CA ASP A 50 -7.96 10.49 -0.97
C ASP A 50 -8.47 11.26 0.26
N PRO A 51 -9.63 11.94 0.19
CA PRO A 51 -10.20 12.65 1.32
C PRO A 51 -10.90 11.72 2.32
N LYS A 52 -11.16 10.46 1.95
CA LYS A 52 -11.85 9.47 2.79
C LYS A 52 -10.89 8.68 3.68
N VAL A 53 -9.59 8.69 3.35
CA VAL A 53 -8.54 8.15 4.24
C VAL A 53 -8.27 9.14 5.36
N SER A 54 -8.37 8.67 6.61
CA SER A 54 -8.17 9.48 7.80
C SER A 54 -6.71 9.92 7.98
N ALA A 55 -6.50 10.99 8.76
CA ALA A 55 -5.14 11.47 9.04
C ALA A 55 -4.24 10.41 9.70
N VAL A 56 -4.80 9.54 10.55
CA VAL A 56 -4.05 8.45 11.21
C VAL A 56 -3.65 7.39 10.18
N GLU A 57 -4.56 6.99 9.31
CA GLU A 57 -4.26 6.05 8.22
C GLU A 57 -3.18 6.62 7.29
N LYS A 58 -3.26 7.91 6.94
CA LYS A 58 -2.22 8.57 6.14
C LYS A 58 -0.84 8.54 6.80
N GLN A 59 -0.76 8.71 8.12
CA GLN A 59 0.50 8.61 8.85
C GLN A 59 1.07 7.18 8.78
N ASN A 60 0.22 6.16 8.97
CA ASN A 60 0.61 4.75 8.85
C ASN A 60 1.11 4.43 7.43
N LEU A 61 0.39 4.91 6.40
CA LEU A 61 0.80 4.76 5.01
C LEU A 61 2.13 5.47 4.70
N GLY A 62 2.40 6.60 5.34
CA GLY A 62 3.70 7.26 5.25
C GLY A 62 4.87 6.36 5.71
N MET A 63 4.67 5.56 6.75
CA MET A 63 5.68 4.59 7.22
C MET A 63 5.85 3.44 6.22
N LEU A 64 4.75 2.91 5.71
CA LEU A 64 4.75 1.86 4.69
C LEU A 64 5.49 2.29 3.42
N LEU A 65 5.23 3.50 2.92
CA LEU A 65 5.91 4.05 1.73
C LEU A 65 7.42 4.18 1.93
N ARG A 66 7.88 4.53 3.15
CA ARG A 66 9.32 4.54 3.47
C ARG A 66 9.93 3.14 3.38
N LEU A 67 9.23 2.11 3.85
CA LEU A 67 9.70 0.72 3.75
C LEU A 67 9.79 0.25 2.30
N VAL A 68 8.78 0.56 1.48
CA VAL A 68 8.79 0.27 0.04
C VAL A 68 9.99 0.91 -0.63
N ASN A 69 10.25 2.20 -0.37
CA ASN A 69 11.41 2.90 -0.91
C ASN A 69 12.74 2.27 -0.49
N LEU A 70 12.89 1.89 0.79
CA LEU A 70 14.10 1.22 1.28
C LEU A 70 14.36 -0.11 0.56
N VAL A 71 13.32 -0.91 0.31
CA VAL A 71 13.46 -2.18 -0.43
C VAL A 71 13.88 -1.92 -1.88
N ARG A 72 13.27 -0.93 -2.55
CA ARG A 72 13.63 -0.55 -3.93
C ARG A 72 15.07 -0.04 -4.01
N GLU A 73 15.49 0.82 -3.09
CA GLU A 73 16.87 1.32 -3.01
C GLU A 73 17.89 0.22 -2.75
N LYS A 74 17.56 -0.78 -1.93
CA LYS A 74 18.41 -1.94 -1.68
C LYS A 74 18.62 -2.79 -2.94
N ARG A 75 17.61 -2.89 -3.81
CA ARG A 75 17.69 -3.67 -5.07
C ARG A 75 18.41 -2.95 -6.20
N ALA A 76 18.43 -1.62 -6.19
CA ALA A 76 19.11 -0.81 -7.19
C ALA A 76 20.64 -0.72 -6.97
N ARG A 77 21.16 -1.33 -5.89
CA ARG A 77 22.58 -1.39 -5.53
C ARG A 77 23.16 -2.76 -5.87
#